data_AF-A0A1Y3XL86-F1
#
_entry.id   AF-A0A1Y3XL86-F1
#
_cell.length_a   1.000
_cell.length_b   1.000
_cell.length_c   1.000
_cell.angle_alpha   90.00
_cell.angle_beta   90.00
_cell.angle_gamma   90.00
#
_symmetry.space_group_name_H-M   'P 1'
#
loop_
_entity.id
_entity.type
_entity.pdbx_description
1 polymer ?
#
loop_
_entity_poly.entity_id
_entity_poly.type
_entity_poly.pdbx_seq_one_letter_code
_entity_poly.pdbx_strand_id
1 'polypeptide(L)' 'MALAMEAGGQAGASERTELDYTGESKSVVIPGGLKITGASGEGKQLTDIQKGSILGVFVNENEQVTEVVLYE' A
#
# COMPACT_ATOMS: atom_id res chain seq x y z
N MET A 1 -13.94 -39.32 -36.01
CA MET A 1 -13.23 -38.03 -35.93
C MET A 1 -13.15 -37.62 -34.47
N ALA A 2 -12.02 -37.05 -34.11
CA ALA A 2 -11.45 -36.97 -32.77
C ALA A 2 -11.88 -35.73 -31.97
N LEU A 3 -11.80 -35.86 -30.62
CA LEU A 3 -11.34 -34.88 -29.59
C LEU A 3 -12.09 -33.52 -29.49
N ALA A 4 -12.29 -32.86 -28.35
CA ALA A 4 -11.93 -33.05 -26.95
C ALA A 4 -12.79 -32.11 -26.08
N MET A 5 -12.86 -32.40 -24.78
CA MET A 5 -13.39 -31.52 -23.72
C MET A 5 -12.61 -30.20 -23.67
N GLU A 6 -13.31 -29.07 -23.68
CA GLU A 6 -12.74 -27.77 -23.26
C GLU A 6 -12.84 -27.70 -21.73
N ALA A 7 -11.70 -27.95 -21.09
CA ALA A 7 -11.48 -27.79 -19.67
C ALA A 7 -11.31 -26.31 -19.30
N GLY A 8 -11.59 -26.00 -18.03
CA GLY A 8 -11.74 -24.66 -17.50
C GLY A 8 -10.55 -23.73 -17.67
N GLY A 9 -10.87 -22.44 -17.58
CA GLY A 9 -9.91 -21.36 -17.44
C GLY A 9 -10.63 -20.16 -16.83
N GLN A 10 -10.87 -20.22 -15.52
CA GLN A 10 -11.28 -19.06 -14.74
C GLN A 10 -10.27 -17.95 -14.98
N ALA A 11 -10.70 -16.85 -15.60
CA ALA A 11 -9.88 -15.67 -15.84
C ALA A 11 -9.46 -15.09 -14.48
N GLY A 12 -8.32 -15.56 -13.99
CA GLY A 12 -7.77 -15.23 -12.69
C GLY A 12 -7.11 -13.87 -12.71
N ALA A 13 -7.50 -13.08 -11.71
CA ALA A 13 -6.76 -11.99 -11.07
C ALA A 13 -6.24 -10.85 -11.96
N SER A 14 -6.77 -9.65 -11.67
CA SER A 14 -6.21 -8.36 -12.04
C SER A 14 -4.68 -8.37 -11.91
N GLU A 15 -4.01 -7.92 -12.97
CA GLU A 15 -2.55 -7.87 -13.10
C GLU A 15 -1.90 -7.44 -11.79
N ARG A 16 -1.13 -8.34 -11.19
CA ARG A 16 -0.32 -8.01 -10.02
C ARG A 16 0.83 -7.14 -10.50
N THR A 17 0.69 -5.82 -10.35
CA THR A 17 1.81 -4.90 -10.56
C THR A 17 2.78 -5.05 -9.40
N GLU A 18 3.86 -5.79 -9.63
CA GLU A 18 5.00 -5.85 -8.74
C GLU A 18 5.85 -4.60 -8.97
N LEU A 19 6.11 -3.83 -7.91
CA LEU A 19 6.90 -2.61 -7.97
C LEU A 19 8.37 -2.98 -7.75
N ASP A 20 9.19 -2.82 -8.79
CA ASP A 20 10.63 -3.03 -8.71
C ASP A 20 11.31 -1.94 -7.86
N TYR A 21 12.33 -2.33 -7.09
CA TYR A 21 13.18 -1.38 -6.37
C TYR A 21 14.08 -0.62 -7.37
N THR A 22 13.71 0.62 -7.70
CA THR A 22 14.41 1.46 -8.68
C THR A 22 15.62 2.22 -8.11
N GLY A 23 15.82 2.19 -6.79
CA GLY A 23 16.81 3.03 -6.10
C GLY A 23 16.43 4.52 -6.01
N GLU A 24 15.24 4.89 -6.49
CA GLU A 24 14.71 6.24 -6.40
C GLU A 24 14.38 6.59 -4.94
N SER A 25 14.99 7.65 -4.42
CA SER A 25 14.66 8.19 -3.10
C SER A 25 13.62 9.29 -3.24
N LYS A 26 12.41 9.06 -2.74
CA LYS A 26 11.37 10.08 -2.64
C LYS A 26 11.34 10.67 -1.24
N SER A 27 11.23 11.99 -1.15
CA SER A 27 11.06 12.70 0.12
C SER A 27 9.61 13.16 0.22
N VAL A 28 8.99 12.96 1.38
CA VAL A 28 7.62 13.40 1.68
C VAL A 28 7.63 14.24 2.94
N VAL A 29 6.87 15.34 2.95
CA VAL A 29 6.69 16.20 4.11
C VAL A 29 5.31 15.92 4.71
N ILE A 30 5.27 15.43 5.94
CA ILE A 30 4.02 15.25 6.69
C ILE A 30 3.75 16.54 7.48
N PRO A 31 2.63 17.25 7.20
CA PRO A 31 2.28 18.45 7.93
C PRO A 31 2.11 18.20 9.43
N GLY A 32 2.57 19.14 10.25
CA GLY A 32 2.32 19.10 11.69
C GLY A 32 0.82 19.10 11.99
N GLY A 33 0.39 18.21 12.90
CA GLY A 33 -1.01 18.07 13.29
C GLY A 33 -1.76 16.90 12.65
N LEU A 34 -1.18 16.23 11.64
CA LEU A 34 -1.70 14.93 11.20
C LEU A 34 -1.45 13.86 12.27
N LYS A 35 -2.47 13.04 12.50
CA LYS A 35 -2.38 11.86 13.36
C LYS A 35 -1.92 10.67 12.54
N ILE A 36 -1.07 9.84 13.13
CA ILE A 36 -0.78 8.52 12.60
C ILE A 36 -1.83 7.58 13.17
N THR A 37 -2.48 6.81 12.32
CA THR A 37 -3.49 5.82 12.70
C THR A 37 -2.99 4.42 12.42
N GLY A 38 -3.46 3.44 13.18
CA GLY A 38 -3.32 2.02 12.84
C GLY A 38 -4.38 1.60 11.84
N ALA A 39 -4.25 0.37 11.32
CA ALA A 39 -5.21 -0.18 10.36
C ALA A 39 -6.66 -0.26 10.91
N SER A 40 -6.84 -0.33 12.23
CA SER A 40 -8.16 -0.27 12.88
C SER A 40 -8.59 1.14 13.31
N GLY A 41 -7.86 2.18 12.92
CA GLY A 41 -8.18 3.58 13.20
C GLY A 41 -7.76 4.07 14.59
N GLU A 42 -7.11 3.22 15.38
CA GLU A 42 -6.51 3.61 16.65
C GLU A 42 -5.36 4.60 16.44
N GLY A 43 -5.16 5.54 17.36
CA GLY A 43 -4.02 6.45 17.31
C GLY A 43 -2.71 5.70 17.53
N LYS A 44 -1.73 5.93 16.67
CA LYS A 44 -0.36 5.40 16.78
C LYS A 44 0.63 6.56 16.90
N GLN A 45 1.83 6.25 17.35
CA GLN A 45 2.96 7.16 17.45
C GLN A 45 4.10 6.70 16.55
N LEU A 46 5.01 7.61 16.19
CA LEU A 46 6.23 7.25 15.46
C LEU A 46 7.09 6.24 16.22
N THR A 47 7.01 6.24 17.55
CA THR A 47 7.71 5.27 18.42
C THR A 47 7.15 3.85 18.32
N ASP A 48 5.96 3.67 17.74
CA ASP A 48 5.34 2.36 17.53
C ASP A 48 5.84 1.67 16.26
N ILE A 49 6.64 2.36 15.42
CA ILE A 49 7.23 1.80 14.20
C ILE A 49 8.27 0.74 14.59
N GLN A 50 8.05 -0.49 14.16
CA GLN A 50 8.96 -1.61 14.36
C GLN A 50 9.57 -2.08 13.05
N LYS A 51 10.60 -2.93 13.14
CA LYS A 51 11.16 -3.56 11.93
C LYS A 51 10.09 -4.43 11.29
N GLY A 52 9.78 -4.15 10.02
CA GLY A 52 8.75 -4.84 9.27
C GLY A 52 7.45 -4.04 9.15
N SER A 53 7.25 -3.00 9.96
CA SER A 53 6.11 -2.10 9.82
C SER A 53 6.15 -1.35 8.49
N ILE A 54 4.97 -1.10 7.92
CA ILE A 54 4.79 -0.32 6.70
C ILE A 54 4.10 1.00 7.08
N LEU A 55 4.74 2.11 6.77
CA LEU A 55 4.13 3.43 6.89
C LEU A 55 3.49 3.82 5.56
N GLY A 56 2.17 3.71 5.48
CA GLY A 56 1.38 4.18 4.35
C GLY A 56 1.15 5.68 4.41
N VAL A 57 1.50 6.39 3.35
CA VAL A 57 1.25 7.84 3.22
C VAL A 57 0.33 8.05 2.03
N PHE A 58 -0.85 8.60 2.29
CA PHE A 58 -1.86 8.88 1.28
C PHE A 58 -1.80 10.35 0.89
N VAL A 59 -1.80 10.60 -0.41
CA VAL A 59 -1.78 11.95 -0.99
C VAL A 59 -3.01 12.17 -1.86
N ASN A 60 -3.51 13.40 -1.91
CA ASN A 60 -4.58 13.78 -2.83
C ASN A 60 -4.05 14.11 -4.24
N GLU A 61 -4.94 14.52 -5.14
CA GLU A 61 -4.62 14.91 -6.52
C GLU A 61 -3.63 16.10 -6.62
N ASN A 62 -3.50 16.89 -5.56
CA ASN A 62 -2.56 18.01 -5.46
C ASN A 62 -1.25 17.62 -4.76
N GLU A 63 -0.98 16.31 -4.61
CA GLU A 63 0.21 15.76 -3.94
C GLU A 63 0.33 16.14 -2.45
N GLN A 64 -0.77 16.53 -1.82
CA GLN A 64 -0.79 16.85 -0.39
C GLN A 64 -1.10 15.62 0.44
N VAL A 65 -0.32 15.40 1.50
CA VAL A 65 -0.55 14.32 2.46
C VAL A 65 -1.88 14.52 3.17
N THR A 66 -2.79 13.56 3.03
CA THR A 66 -4.11 13.57 3.67
C THR A 66 -4.18 12.61 4.85
N GLU A 67 -3.45 11.50 4.80
CA GLU A 67 -3.50 10.46 5.83
C GLU A 67 -2.18 9.72 5.95
N VAL A 68 -1.87 9.27 7.17
CA VAL A 68 -0.70 8.45 7.48
C VAL A 68 -1.16 7.26 8.32
N VAL A 69 -0.98 6.05 7.78
CA VAL A 69 -1.40 4.80 8.41
C VAL A 69 -0.18 3.92 8.69
N LEU A 70 -0.07 3.42 9.91
CA LEU A 70 0.95 2.46 10.32
C LEU A 70 0.36 1.04 10.31
N TYR A 71 0.93 0.19 9.46
CA TYR A 71 0.64 -1.23 9.42
C TYR A 71 1.76 -1.99 10.15
N GLU A 72 1.39 -2.91 11.04
CA GLU A 72 2.30 -3.76 11.83
C GLU A 72 2.47 -5.15 11.21
#